data_AF-A0A928DHJ3-F1
#
_entry.id   AF-A0A928DHJ3-F1
#
_cell.length_a   1.000
_cell.length_b   1.000
_cell.length_c   1.000
_cell.angle_alpha   90.00
_cell.angle_beta   90.00
_cell.angle_gamma   90.00
#
_symmetry.space_group_name_H-M   'P 1'
#
loop_
_entity.id
_entity.type
_entity.pdbx_description
1 polymer ?
#
loop_
_entity_poly.entity_id
_entity_poly.type
_entity_poly.pdbx_seq_one_letter_code
_entity_poly.pdbx_strand_id
1 'polypeptide(L)'
;VIPVNLVNDRGIHICKSMLAYMRFGNGATPESTGIKGDHFVGDYYVKYNSALSEQIKALREAQPELADKDNNELFLMTEIGSAAQEMLRKWEAGDEETVALWKKMNEWVFDGFNQTYQRMGVKFNKTFLESNTYLLGKDIVAQGLEKGVFDKREDGATIADLGKLGTKVVLRKDGTSVYITQDIGTTLLKQNEFSPDSQVWVVGDEQILHFQMLFKILEKMGYSWAKELFHMAYGMVNLPTGKMKSREGTVVDADDLFDEMHELAKNATLERLNGAEPPADLEERSEIIGMGALKFMLLKFNPRTTMMFDPQASLKFEGDTGPYVQYACARINSIERKAAERGFTVTAPKWELLSTAEERALALACATYPEALISAAEKKDCSVLVNYLLETAKAFNRFYRECQALNAENPEIREARLALCYAARDILTDGLATLTIGVPEAM
;
A
#
# COMPACT_ATOMS: atom_id res chain seq x y z
N VAL A 1 5.29 -2.81 17.08
CA VAL A 1 5.46 -2.99 15.61
C VAL A 1 6.35 -1.87 15.11
N ILE A 2 7.30 -2.15 14.21
CA ILE A 2 8.17 -1.14 13.61
C ILE A 2 7.90 -1.11 12.09
N PRO A 3 6.97 -0.27 11.61
CA PRO A 3 6.78 -0.05 10.19
C PRO A 3 8.07 0.45 9.52
N VAL A 4 8.52 -0.27 8.50
CA VAL A 4 9.69 0.11 7.70
C VAL A 4 9.33 0.06 6.23
N ASN A 5 9.94 0.96 5.44
CA ASN A 5 9.83 0.96 3.99
C ASN A 5 11.17 0.51 3.39
N LEU A 6 11.13 -0.13 2.23
CA LEU A 6 12.32 -0.42 1.42
C LEU A 6 12.09 0.22 0.05
N VAL A 7 12.87 1.25 -0.25
CA VAL A 7 12.77 1.98 -1.51
C VAL A 7 13.96 1.62 -2.39
N ASN A 8 13.64 1.24 -3.63
CA ASN A 8 14.66 1.12 -4.67
C ASN A 8 14.99 2.51 -5.21
N ASP A 9 16.11 3.03 -4.75
CA ASP A 9 16.68 4.31 -5.12
C ASP A 9 17.91 4.16 -6.02
N ARG A 10 18.10 3.01 -6.68
CA ARG A 10 19.25 2.80 -7.59
C ARG A 10 18.91 2.09 -8.90
N GLY A 11 19.86 2.14 -9.83
CA GLY A 11 19.84 1.36 -11.06
C GLY A 11 19.42 2.14 -12.30
N ILE A 12 19.40 1.43 -13.43
CA ILE A 12 19.33 2.06 -14.76
C ILE A 12 18.08 2.93 -14.93
N HIS A 13 16.94 2.57 -14.33
CA HIS A 13 15.69 3.33 -14.46
C HIS A 13 15.80 4.74 -13.88
N ILE A 14 16.58 4.93 -12.82
CA ILE A 14 16.81 6.26 -12.23
C ILE A 14 17.77 7.07 -13.11
N CYS A 15 18.81 6.44 -13.65
CA CYS A 15 19.71 7.08 -14.61
C CYS A 15 18.97 7.56 -15.87
N LYS A 16 17.93 6.83 -16.31
CA LYS A 16 17.05 7.25 -17.41
C LYS A 16 16.37 8.59 -17.09
N SER A 17 15.73 8.70 -15.93
CA SER A 17 15.08 9.95 -15.49
C SER A 17 16.10 11.08 -15.30
N MET A 18 17.25 10.80 -14.68
CA MET A 18 18.33 11.78 -14.50
C MET A 18 18.86 12.32 -15.82
N LEU A 19 19.13 11.43 -16.80
CA LEU A 19 19.63 11.83 -18.10
C LEU A 19 18.60 12.67 -18.87
N ALA A 20 17.32 12.29 -18.83
CA ALA A 20 16.26 13.09 -19.43
C ALA A 20 16.10 14.45 -18.74
N TYR A 21 16.22 14.52 -17.41
CA TYR A 21 16.21 15.79 -16.68
C TYR A 21 17.38 16.69 -17.07
N MET A 22 18.60 16.14 -17.18
CA MET A 22 19.78 16.91 -17.63
C MET A 22 19.61 17.49 -19.04
N ARG A 23 18.96 16.76 -19.94
CA ARG A 23 18.80 17.17 -21.34
C ARG A 23 17.58 18.06 -21.58
N PHE A 24 16.49 17.80 -20.90
CA PHE A 24 15.17 18.37 -21.21
C PHE A 24 14.58 19.18 -20.05
N GLY A 25 15.21 19.16 -18.87
CA GLY A 25 14.67 19.79 -17.67
C GLY A 25 14.90 21.29 -17.58
N ASN A 26 15.90 21.85 -18.26
CA ASN A 26 16.17 23.30 -18.32
C ASN A 26 16.21 23.99 -16.94
N GLY A 27 16.67 23.30 -15.91
CA GLY A 27 16.73 23.83 -14.54
C GLY A 27 15.39 23.88 -13.79
N ALA A 28 14.30 23.33 -14.35
CA ALA A 28 13.01 23.21 -13.67
C ALA A 28 13.14 22.41 -12.37
N THR A 29 12.31 22.75 -11.41
CA THR A 29 12.13 22.04 -10.13
C THR A 29 10.64 21.79 -9.88
N PRO A 30 10.28 20.83 -9.00
CA PRO A 30 8.89 20.63 -8.57
C PRO A 30 8.20 21.94 -8.12
N GLU A 31 8.91 22.78 -7.37
CA GLU A 31 8.39 24.06 -6.87
C GLU A 31 8.13 25.05 -8.00
N SER A 32 9.01 25.09 -9.01
CA SER A 32 8.86 26.01 -10.15
C SER A 32 7.71 25.62 -11.09
N THR A 33 7.37 24.34 -11.17
CA THR A 33 6.32 23.82 -12.05
C THR A 33 4.99 23.61 -11.33
N GLY A 34 4.99 23.57 -9.99
CA GLY A 34 3.82 23.20 -9.19
C GLY A 34 3.46 21.71 -9.29
N ILE A 35 4.34 20.89 -9.87
CA ILE A 35 4.13 19.44 -10.03
C ILE A 35 4.74 18.74 -8.81
N LYS A 36 4.01 17.79 -8.23
CA LYS A 36 4.49 16.94 -7.13
C LYS A 36 5.80 16.23 -7.49
N GLY A 37 6.74 16.12 -6.57
CA GLY A 37 8.13 15.75 -6.87
C GLY A 37 8.34 14.39 -7.53
N ASP A 38 7.61 13.35 -7.11
CA ASP A 38 7.64 12.02 -7.73
C ASP A 38 7.00 12.01 -9.12
N HIS A 39 5.89 12.74 -9.33
CA HIS A 39 5.27 12.91 -10.65
C HIS A 39 6.22 13.69 -11.58
N PHE A 40 6.85 14.75 -11.09
CA PHE A 40 7.82 15.55 -11.83
C PHE A 40 9.00 14.71 -12.32
N VAL A 41 9.57 13.86 -11.45
CA VAL A 41 10.65 12.95 -11.84
C VAL A 41 10.14 11.84 -12.77
N GLY A 42 8.92 11.33 -12.54
CA GLY A 42 8.22 10.38 -13.40
C GLY A 42 8.04 10.87 -14.83
N ASP A 43 7.70 12.15 -15.03
CA ASP A 43 7.59 12.76 -16.35
C ASP A 43 8.89 12.67 -17.16
N TYR A 44 10.05 12.81 -16.50
CA TYR A 44 11.33 12.63 -17.19
C TYR A 44 11.61 11.17 -17.53
N TYR A 45 11.09 10.21 -16.76
CA TYR A 45 11.13 8.80 -17.15
C TYR A 45 10.31 8.55 -18.42
N VAL A 46 9.12 9.15 -18.53
CA VAL A 46 8.28 9.08 -19.73
C VAL A 46 9.00 9.74 -20.92
N LYS A 47 9.50 10.97 -20.75
CA LYS A 47 10.26 11.69 -21.79
C LYS A 47 11.48 10.89 -22.26
N TYR A 48 12.21 10.24 -21.34
CA TYR A 48 13.31 9.35 -21.69
C TYR A 48 12.85 8.23 -22.62
N ASN A 49 11.76 7.53 -22.27
CA ASN A 49 11.28 6.39 -23.05
C ASN A 49 10.75 6.83 -24.42
N SER A 50 10.14 8.02 -24.53
CA SER A 50 9.77 8.60 -25.82
C SER A 50 11.01 8.85 -26.69
N ALA A 51 12.03 9.51 -26.15
CA ALA A 51 13.29 9.76 -26.88
C ALA A 51 14.01 8.46 -27.27
N LEU A 52 14.04 7.45 -26.39
CA LEU A 52 14.59 6.13 -26.71
C LEU A 52 13.80 5.46 -27.85
N SER A 53 12.47 5.53 -27.82
CA SER A 53 11.62 4.93 -28.85
C SER A 53 11.84 5.59 -30.21
N GLU A 54 12.01 6.92 -30.24
CA GLU A 54 12.37 7.65 -31.45
C GLU A 54 13.74 7.24 -32.00
N GLN A 55 14.76 7.11 -31.13
CA GLN A 55 16.10 6.65 -31.55
C GLN A 55 16.08 5.19 -32.06
N ILE A 56 15.32 4.30 -31.42
CA ILE A 56 15.15 2.91 -31.90
C ILE A 56 14.45 2.89 -33.26
N LYS A 57 13.43 3.72 -33.46
CA LYS A 57 12.73 3.83 -34.74
C LYS A 57 13.68 4.31 -35.85
N ALA A 58 14.44 5.38 -35.60
CA ALA A 58 15.43 5.89 -36.53
C ALA A 58 16.54 4.86 -36.83
N LEU A 59 16.96 4.08 -35.82
CA LEU A 59 17.95 3.01 -35.98
C LEU A 59 17.42 1.90 -36.91
N ARG A 60 16.17 1.47 -36.74
CA ARG A 60 15.51 0.48 -37.62
C ARG A 60 15.32 0.99 -39.04
N GLU A 61 15.03 2.29 -39.22
CA GLU A 61 14.92 2.91 -40.54
C GLU A 61 16.28 2.98 -41.26
N ALA A 62 17.36 3.23 -40.53
CA ALA A 62 18.71 3.29 -41.07
C ALA A 62 19.34 1.90 -41.32
N GLN A 63 18.98 0.89 -40.52
CA GLN A 63 19.51 -0.48 -40.57
C GLN A 63 18.35 -1.50 -40.57
N PRO A 64 17.80 -1.82 -41.76
CA PRO A 64 16.65 -2.73 -41.88
C PRO A 64 16.87 -4.13 -41.29
N GLU A 65 18.11 -4.59 -41.18
CA GLU A 65 18.50 -5.85 -40.54
C GLU A 65 18.20 -5.90 -39.03
N LEU A 66 17.95 -4.75 -38.40
CA LEU A 66 17.59 -4.63 -36.99
C LEU A 66 16.08 -4.60 -36.74
N ALA A 67 15.25 -4.72 -37.78
CA ALA A 67 13.79 -4.62 -37.67
C ALA A 67 13.20 -5.62 -36.65
N ASP A 68 13.67 -6.86 -36.67
CA ASP A 68 13.17 -7.96 -35.81
C ASP A 68 13.86 -8.04 -34.44
N LYS A 69 14.79 -7.12 -34.15
CA LYS A 69 15.54 -7.11 -32.89
C LYS A 69 14.70 -6.52 -31.76
N ASP A 70 14.77 -7.15 -30.59
CA ASP A 70 14.11 -6.66 -29.38
C ASP A 70 14.68 -5.29 -28.96
N ASN A 71 13.82 -4.42 -28.41
CA ASN A 71 14.23 -3.08 -27.99
C ASN A 71 15.36 -3.11 -26.95
N ASN A 72 15.47 -4.15 -26.12
CA ASN A 72 16.56 -4.27 -25.15
C ASN A 72 17.91 -4.59 -25.82
N GLU A 73 17.91 -5.32 -26.93
CA GLU A 73 19.14 -5.55 -27.73
C GLU A 73 19.60 -4.25 -28.39
N LEU A 74 18.66 -3.44 -28.84
CA LEU A 74 18.94 -2.15 -29.49
C LEU A 74 19.28 -1.04 -28.50
N PHE A 75 18.99 -1.21 -27.21
CA PHE A 75 19.16 -0.19 -26.18
C PHE A 75 20.57 0.43 -26.21
N LEU A 76 21.62 -0.39 -26.15
CA LEU A 76 23.00 0.11 -26.16
C LEU A 76 23.46 0.62 -27.53
N MET A 77 22.74 0.32 -28.61
CA MET A 77 23.02 0.85 -29.95
C MET A 77 22.50 2.28 -30.12
N THR A 78 21.57 2.71 -29.25
CA THR A 78 21.11 4.09 -29.21
C THR A 78 22.05 4.97 -28.41
N GLU A 79 22.16 6.24 -28.81
CA GLU A 79 22.98 7.23 -28.09
C GLU A 79 22.46 7.42 -26.66
N ILE A 80 21.14 7.54 -26.49
CA ILE A 80 20.53 7.78 -25.17
C ILE A 80 20.62 6.55 -24.25
N GLY A 81 20.62 5.33 -24.81
CA GLY A 81 20.80 4.11 -24.06
C GLY A 81 22.25 3.92 -23.61
N SER A 82 23.22 4.16 -24.50
CA SER A 82 24.65 4.19 -24.15
C SER A 82 24.96 5.24 -23.08
N ALA A 83 24.41 6.46 -23.21
CA ALA A 83 24.60 7.53 -22.24
C ALA A 83 24.00 7.20 -20.87
N ALA A 84 22.83 6.55 -20.82
CA ALA A 84 22.25 6.10 -19.55
C ALA A 84 23.09 5.00 -18.88
N GLN A 85 23.67 4.08 -19.68
CA GLN A 85 24.58 3.06 -19.17
C GLN A 85 25.89 3.66 -18.65
N GLU A 86 26.42 4.69 -19.31
CA GLU A 86 27.59 5.43 -18.83
C GLU A 86 27.30 6.17 -17.52
N MET A 87 26.14 6.83 -17.42
CA MET A 87 25.72 7.49 -16.19
C MET A 87 25.60 6.51 -15.02
N LEU A 88 25.08 5.30 -15.26
CA LEU A 88 25.05 4.26 -14.23
C LEU A 88 26.48 3.91 -13.75
N ARG A 89 27.44 3.77 -14.67
CA ARG A 89 28.84 3.51 -14.30
C ARG A 89 29.45 4.66 -13.50
N LYS A 90 29.16 5.91 -13.87
CA LYS A 90 29.62 7.10 -13.12
C LYS A 90 29.04 7.12 -11.70
N TRP A 91 27.75 6.82 -11.57
CA TRP A 91 27.11 6.70 -10.26
C TRP A 91 27.74 5.58 -9.41
N GLU A 92 27.99 4.40 -9.99
CA GLU A 92 28.66 3.29 -9.29
C GLU A 92 30.11 3.62 -8.91
N ALA A 93 30.79 4.46 -9.69
CA ALA A 93 32.13 4.95 -9.40
C ALA A 93 32.17 6.10 -8.38
N GLY A 94 31.00 6.60 -7.94
CA GLY A 94 30.92 7.69 -6.97
C GLY A 94 31.22 9.07 -7.55
N ASP A 95 31.04 9.27 -8.86
CA ASP A 95 31.20 10.56 -9.52
C ASP A 95 30.36 11.65 -8.82
N GLU A 96 31.02 12.74 -8.39
CA GLU A 96 30.42 13.74 -7.50
C GLU A 96 29.19 14.41 -8.11
N GLU A 97 29.25 14.80 -9.38
CA GLU A 97 28.14 15.46 -10.09
C GLU A 97 26.96 14.51 -10.28
N THR A 98 27.23 13.28 -10.71
CA THR A 98 26.20 12.25 -10.92
C THR A 98 25.50 11.90 -9.60
N VAL A 99 26.27 11.70 -8.51
CA VAL A 99 25.72 11.40 -7.18
C VAL A 99 24.95 12.59 -6.62
N ALA A 100 25.41 13.82 -6.83
CA ALA A 100 24.69 15.02 -6.38
C ALA A 100 23.32 15.15 -7.06
N LEU A 101 23.26 14.94 -8.39
CA LEU A 101 22.00 14.94 -9.12
C LEU A 101 21.07 13.82 -8.65
N TRP A 102 21.63 12.62 -8.45
CA TRP A 102 20.89 11.47 -7.94
C TRP A 102 20.25 11.75 -6.57
N LYS A 103 20.99 12.34 -5.62
CA LYS A 103 20.45 12.72 -4.30
C LYS A 103 19.30 13.70 -4.46
N LYS A 104 19.52 14.78 -5.22
CA LYS A 104 18.53 15.84 -5.46
C LYS A 104 17.22 15.29 -6.03
N MET A 105 17.30 14.43 -7.05
CA MET A 105 16.10 13.87 -7.67
C MET A 105 15.39 12.86 -6.77
N ASN A 106 16.13 12.06 -5.98
CA ASN A 106 15.50 11.15 -5.01
C ASN A 106 14.83 11.92 -3.87
N GLU A 107 15.41 13.03 -3.39
CA GLU A 107 14.77 13.89 -2.38
C GLU A 107 13.40 14.37 -2.87
N TRP A 108 13.30 14.86 -4.10
CA TRP A 108 12.00 15.23 -4.70
C TRP A 108 11.00 14.07 -4.74
N VAL A 109 11.45 12.87 -5.11
CA VAL A 109 10.60 11.68 -5.14
C VAL A 109 10.14 11.32 -3.72
N PHE A 110 11.02 11.37 -2.73
CA PHE A 110 10.68 11.03 -1.35
C PHE A 110 9.71 12.04 -0.73
N ASP A 111 9.87 13.32 -1.02
CA ASP A 111 8.92 14.36 -0.61
C ASP A 111 7.55 14.14 -1.23
N GLY A 112 7.51 13.73 -2.51
CA GLY A 112 6.29 13.30 -3.18
C GLY A 112 5.64 12.08 -2.52
N PHE A 113 6.39 11.00 -2.31
CA PHE A 113 5.88 9.80 -1.63
C PHE A 113 5.35 10.11 -0.23
N ASN A 114 6.00 11.00 0.52
CA ASN A 114 5.55 11.40 1.85
C ASN A 114 4.16 12.05 1.82
N GLN A 115 3.82 12.84 0.80
CA GLN A 115 2.48 13.40 0.63
C GLN A 115 1.43 12.30 0.42
N THR A 116 1.70 11.34 -0.47
CA THR A 116 0.82 10.19 -0.71
C THR A 116 0.67 9.31 0.54
N TYR A 117 1.76 9.04 1.27
CA TYR A 117 1.70 8.27 2.51
C TYR A 117 0.90 8.96 3.60
N GLN A 118 1.04 10.28 3.76
CA GLN A 118 0.24 11.05 4.71
C GLN A 118 -1.25 10.99 4.37
N ARG A 119 -1.61 11.18 3.10
CA ARG A 119 -3.00 11.06 2.62
C ARG A 119 -3.57 9.66 2.84
N MET A 120 -2.75 8.62 2.62
CA MET A 120 -3.11 7.23 2.92
C MET A 120 -3.11 6.91 4.43
N GLY A 121 -2.67 7.82 5.31
CA GLY A 121 -2.57 7.55 6.76
C GLY A 121 -1.48 6.54 7.13
N VAL A 122 -0.46 6.39 6.29
CA VAL A 122 0.67 5.47 6.50
C VAL A 122 1.88 6.24 7.03
N LYS A 123 2.53 5.68 8.05
CA LYS A 123 3.76 6.23 8.62
C LYS A 123 4.80 5.14 8.78
N PHE A 124 6.02 5.43 8.33
CA PHE A 124 7.18 4.56 8.52
C PHE A 124 8.10 5.12 9.61
N ASN A 125 8.65 4.24 10.45
CA ASN A 125 9.70 4.59 11.39
C ASN A 125 11.05 4.74 10.70
N LYS A 126 11.27 3.99 9.62
CA LYS A 126 12.51 4.02 8.85
C LYS A 126 12.27 3.67 7.40
N THR A 127 12.98 4.37 6.51
CA THR A 127 13.10 4.00 5.10
C THR A 127 14.50 3.45 4.87
N PHE A 128 14.57 2.20 4.44
CA PHE A 128 15.78 1.58 3.92
C PHE A 128 15.89 1.85 2.43
N LEU A 129 17.13 2.08 1.99
CA LEU A 129 17.46 2.36 0.59
C LEU A 129 18.30 1.21 0.05
N GLU A 130 17.95 0.68 -1.13
CA GLU A 130 18.73 -0.38 -1.77
C GLU A 130 20.17 0.05 -2.10
N SER A 131 20.40 1.35 -2.30
CA SER A 131 21.73 1.94 -2.42
C SER A 131 22.62 1.68 -1.19
N ASN A 132 22.05 1.48 0.00
CA ASN A 132 22.79 1.23 1.24
C ASN A 132 23.02 -0.26 1.51
N THR A 133 22.16 -1.16 1.02
CA THR A 133 22.17 -2.57 1.44
C THR A 133 22.88 -3.51 0.47
N TYR A 134 23.11 -3.10 -0.79
CA TYR A 134 23.64 -3.99 -1.82
C TYR A 134 25.09 -4.46 -1.56
N LEU A 135 25.93 -3.64 -0.92
CA LEU A 135 27.30 -4.01 -0.56
C LEU A 135 27.32 -5.07 0.55
N LEU A 136 26.48 -4.86 1.58
CA LEU A 136 26.34 -5.77 2.72
C LEU A 136 25.98 -7.20 2.26
N GLY A 137 25.08 -7.33 1.28
CA GLY A 137 24.71 -8.62 0.70
C GLY A 137 25.89 -9.40 0.14
N LYS A 138 26.82 -8.74 -0.54
CA LYS A 138 28.00 -9.39 -1.14
C LYS A 138 28.94 -9.96 -0.08
N ASP A 139 29.21 -9.18 0.97
CA ASP A 139 30.09 -9.61 2.06
C ASP A 139 29.52 -10.83 2.79
N ILE A 140 28.20 -10.86 2.98
CA ILE A 140 27.49 -11.99 3.58
C ILE A 140 27.60 -13.25 2.70
N VAL A 141 27.45 -13.11 1.38
CA VAL A 141 27.59 -14.24 0.46
C VAL A 141 29.03 -14.77 0.45
N ALA A 142 30.03 -13.88 0.49
CA ALA A 142 31.45 -14.28 0.57
C ALA A 142 31.72 -15.11 1.83
N GLN A 143 31.23 -14.67 2.99
CA GLN A 143 31.34 -15.44 4.25
C GLN A 143 30.60 -16.77 4.19
N GLY A 144 29.44 -16.81 3.53
CA GLY A 144 28.69 -18.07 3.34
C GLY A 144 29.42 -19.06 2.44
N LEU A 145 30.17 -18.58 1.46
CA LEU A 145 31.00 -19.41 0.59
C LEU A 145 32.15 -20.05 1.38
N GLU A 146 32.82 -19.29 2.24
CA GLU A 146 33.88 -19.81 3.13
C GLU A 146 33.35 -20.87 4.11
N LYS A 147 32.10 -20.73 4.55
CA LYS A 147 31.42 -21.67 5.47
C LYS A 147 30.78 -22.88 4.75
N GLY A 148 30.89 -22.97 3.42
CA GLY A 148 30.30 -24.06 2.64
C GLY A 148 28.77 -24.03 2.54
N VAL A 149 28.15 -22.86 2.73
CA VAL A 149 26.69 -22.64 2.56
C VAL A 149 26.34 -22.43 1.09
N PHE A 150 27.27 -21.84 0.33
CA PHE A 150 27.15 -21.60 -1.10
C PHE A 150 28.23 -22.37 -1.87
N ASP A 151 27.97 -22.64 -3.14
CA ASP A 151 28.89 -23.32 -4.05
C ASP A 151 29.24 -22.42 -5.23
N LYS A 152 30.38 -22.68 -5.87
CA LYS A 152 30.70 -22.10 -7.19
C LYS A 152 30.29 -23.06 -8.29
N ARG A 153 29.48 -22.57 -9.23
CA ARG A 153 29.16 -23.26 -10.48
C ARG A 153 30.36 -23.19 -11.44
N GLU A 154 30.41 -24.11 -12.41
CA GLU A 154 31.48 -24.20 -13.42
C GLU A 154 31.75 -22.88 -14.17
N ASP A 155 30.73 -22.05 -14.38
CA ASP A 155 30.85 -20.76 -15.06
C ASP A 155 31.32 -19.61 -14.15
N GLY A 156 31.63 -19.90 -12.87
CA GLY A 156 32.10 -18.95 -11.87
C GLY A 156 30.99 -18.26 -11.07
N ALA A 157 29.71 -18.50 -11.36
CA ALA A 157 28.61 -17.96 -10.57
C ALA A 157 28.55 -18.61 -9.18
N THR A 158 28.20 -17.84 -8.15
CA THR A 158 27.95 -18.37 -6.80
C THR A 158 26.48 -18.73 -6.65
N ILE A 159 26.20 -19.94 -6.19
CA ILE A 159 24.86 -20.52 -6.11
C ILE A 159 24.56 -21.05 -4.71
N ALA A 160 23.28 -21.06 -4.36
CA ALA A 160 22.74 -21.77 -3.22
C ALA A 160 21.91 -22.95 -3.72
N ASP A 161 22.28 -24.18 -3.35
CA ASP A 161 21.41 -25.34 -3.53
C ASP A 161 20.34 -25.35 -2.42
N LEU A 162 19.06 -25.33 -2.78
CA LEU A 162 17.93 -25.29 -1.85
C LEU A 162 17.07 -26.56 -1.95
N GLY A 163 17.62 -27.64 -2.51
CA GLY A 163 16.96 -28.94 -2.61
C GLY A 163 15.70 -28.85 -3.47
N LYS A 164 14.53 -29.11 -2.87
CA LYS A 164 13.24 -29.10 -3.58
C LYS A 164 12.87 -27.73 -4.16
N LEU A 165 13.41 -26.64 -3.62
CA LEU A 165 13.23 -25.29 -4.17
C LEU A 165 14.14 -25.01 -5.38
N GLY A 166 15.09 -25.90 -5.67
CA GLY A 166 16.05 -25.77 -6.77
C GLY A 166 17.30 -24.98 -6.38
N THR A 167 18.07 -24.59 -7.39
CA THR A 167 19.31 -23.83 -7.23
C THR A 167 19.07 -22.35 -7.53
N LYS A 168 19.58 -21.47 -6.68
CA LYS A 168 19.48 -20.02 -6.86
C LYS A 168 20.86 -19.39 -7.01
N VAL A 169 21.04 -18.61 -8.08
CA VAL A 169 22.23 -17.76 -8.23
C VAL A 169 22.14 -16.61 -7.23
N VAL A 170 23.18 -16.46 -6.41
CA VAL A 170 23.33 -15.36 -5.43
C VAL A 170 24.39 -14.36 -5.90
N LEU A 171 25.42 -14.78 -6.64
CA LEU A 171 26.30 -13.86 -7.35
C LEU A 171 26.49 -14.33 -8.78
N ARG A 172 26.44 -13.40 -9.73
CA ARG A 172 26.77 -13.68 -11.13
C ARG A 172 28.27 -13.99 -11.26
N LYS A 173 28.66 -14.55 -12.41
CA LYS A 173 30.06 -14.90 -12.73
C LYS A 173 31.05 -13.73 -12.64
N ASP A 174 30.56 -12.50 -12.85
CA ASP A 174 31.31 -11.25 -12.77
C ASP A 174 31.33 -10.66 -11.33
N GLY A 175 30.76 -11.36 -10.35
CA GLY A 175 30.64 -10.88 -8.96
C GLY A 175 29.54 -9.84 -8.74
N THR A 176 28.71 -9.57 -9.76
CA THR A 176 27.56 -8.66 -9.63
C THR A 176 26.48 -9.29 -8.77
N SER A 177 25.94 -8.50 -7.83
CA SER A 177 24.83 -8.91 -6.96
C SER A 177 23.53 -9.00 -7.74
N VAL A 178 22.69 -9.97 -7.37
CA VAL A 178 21.29 -10.06 -7.81
C VAL A 178 20.34 -9.67 -6.67
N TYR A 179 19.05 -9.51 -6.96
CA TYR A 179 18.04 -9.09 -5.99
C TYR A 179 18.06 -9.91 -4.69
N ILE A 180 18.18 -11.24 -4.77
CA ILE A 180 18.19 -12.06 -3.55
C ILE A 180 19.37 -11.76 -2.62
N THR A 181 20.50 -11.32 -3.18
CA THR A 181 21.68 -10.95 -2.40
C THR A 181 21.49 -9.63 -1.69
N GLN A 182 20.82 -8.68 -2.35
CA GLN A 182 20.42 -7.43 -1.72
C GLN A 182 19.43 -7.69 -0.57
N ASP A 183 18.46 -8.58 -0.78
CA ASP A 183 17.47 -8.94 0.24
C ASP A 183 18.06 -9.69 1.43
N ILE A 184 19.11 -10.51 1.22
CA ILE A 184 19.89 -11.08 2.33
C ILE A 184 20.48 -9.94 3.18
N GLY A 185 21.17 -8.97 2.55
CA GLY A 185 21.74 -7.81 3.24
C GLY A 185 20.68 -7.00 3.97
N THR A 186 19.58 -6.67 3.30
CA THR A 186 18.46 -5.91 3.89
C THR A 186 17.83 -6.64 5.08
N THR A 187 17.63 -7.96 4.99
CA THR A 187 17.02 -8.74 6.08
C THR A 187 17.94 -8.77 7.31
N LEU A 188 19.24 -8.95 7.10
CA LEU A 188 20.22 -8.90 8.20
C LEU A 188 20.32 -7.51 8.81
N LEU A 189 20.31 -6.46 7.99
CA LEU A 189 20.35 -5.08 8.48
C LEU A 189 19.15 -4.81 9.41
N LYS A 190 17.94 -5.18 8.97
CA LYS A 190 16.71 -5.07 9.79
C LYS A 190 16.84 -5.87 11.09
N GLN A 191 17.37 -7.09 11.02
CA GLN A 191 17.54 -7.93 12.20
C GLN A 191 18.53 -7.32 13.20
N ASN A 192 19.68 -6.86 12.72
CA ASN A 192 20.74 -6.31 13.57
C ASN A 192 20.33 -4.99 14.21
N GLU A 193 19.60 -4.15 13.48
CA GLU A 193 19.19 -2.84 13.97
C GLU A 193 18.06 -2.92 14.99
N PHE A 194 17.07 -3.78 14.78
CA PHE A 194 15.86 -3.81 15.61
C PHE A 194 15.71 -5.03 16.49
N SER A 195 16.48 -6.11 16.25
CA SER A 195 16.34 -7.40 16.93
C SER A 195 14.88 -7.88 17.10
N PRO A 196 14.05 -7.85 16.03
CA PRO A 196 12.64 -8.16 16.16
C PRO A 196 12.39 -9.65 16.42
N ASP A 197 11.27 -9.95 17.10
CA ASP A 197 10.78 -11.32 17.28
C ASP A 197 10.32 -11.96 15.97
N SER A 198 9.80 -11.15 15.03
CA SER A 198 9.36 -11.58 13.70
C SER A 198 9.50 -10.45 12.68
N GLN A 199 9.74 -10.81 11.41
CA GLN A 199 9.72 -9.85 10.30
C GLN A 199 8.66 -10.25 9.27
N VAL A 200 7.78 -9.30 8.93
CA VAL A 200 6.75 -9.47 7.89
C VAL A 200 7.14 -8.71 6.64
N TRP A 201 7.29 -9.44 5.53
CA TRP A 201 7.53 -8.90 4.19
C TRP A 201 6.21 -8.82 3.44
N VAL A 202 5.71 -7.60 3.20
CA VAL A 202 4.47 -7.36 2.45
C VAL A 202 4.84 -7.10 0.99
N VAL A 203 4.75 -8.12 0.14
CA VAL A 203 5.21 -8.06 -1.26
C VAL A 203 4.27 -8.89 -2.13
N GLY A 204 4.06 -8.48 -3.39
CA GLY A 204 3.19 -9.17 -4.34
C GLY A 204 3.44 -10.68 -4.47
N ASP A 205 2.38 -11.41 -4.82
CA ASP A 205 2.39 -12.88 -4.92
C ASP A 205 3.32 -13.43 -6.01
N GLU A 206 3.71 -12.61 -6.98
CA GLU A 206 4.71 -12.97 -8.00
C GLU A 206 6.10 -13.25 -7.40
N GLN A 207 6.36 -12.80 -6.17
CA GLN A 207 7.62 -13.00 -5.45
C GLN A 207 7.61 -14.18 -4.46
N ILE A 208 6.56 -15.01 -4.42
CA ILE A 208 6.45 -16.12 -3.45
C ILE A 208 7.68 -17.04 -3.48
N LEU A 209 8.08 -17.52 -4.67
CA LEU A 209 9.23 -18.41 -4.78
C LEU A 209 10.53 -17.72 -4.34
N HIS A 210 10.66 -16.43 -4.64
CA HIS A 210 11.83 -15.63 -4.24
C HIS A 210 11.96 -15.56 -2.71
N PHE A 211 10.89 -15.25 -1.99
CA PHE A 211 10.93 -15.22 -0.52
C PHE A 211 11.11 -16.60 0.11
N GLN A 212 10.51 -17.65 -0.45
CA GLN A 212 10.77 -19.03 -0.03
C GLN A 212 12.26 -19.38 -0.13
N MET A 213 12.90 -19.01 -1.24
CA MET A 213 14.34 -19.20 -1.43
C MET A 213 15.17 -18.34 -0.46
N LEU A 214 14.80 -17.07 -0.30
CA LEU A 214 15.50 -16.13 0.61
C LEU A 214 15.50 -16.65 2.05
N PHE A 215 14.33 -17.01 2.58
CA PHE A 215 14.23 -17.50 3.96
C PHE A 215 14.97 -18.83 4.13
N LYS A 216 14.94 -19.70 3.12
CA LYS A 216 15.70 -20.95 3.16
C LYS A 216 17.21 -20.71 3.14
N ILE A 217 17.69 -19.75 2.37
CA ILE A 217 19.11 -19.36 2.37
C ILE A 217 19.50 -18.87 3.78
N LEU A 218 18.73 -17.97 4.38
CA LEU A 218 19.02 -17.46 5.72
C LEU A 218 19.03 -18.57 6.79
N GLU A 219 18.12 -19.55 6.69
CA GLU A 219 18.13 -20.75 7.54
C GLU A 219 19.42 -21.58 7.35
N LYS A 220 19.84 -21.83 6.09
CA LYS A 220 21.09 -22.57 5.78
C LYS A 220 22.34 -21.82 6.25
N MET A 221 22.29 -20.49 6.31
CA MET A 221 23.33 -19.66 6.89
C MET A 221 23.42 -19.74 8.43
N GLY A 222 22.51 -20.47 9.07
CA GLY A 222 22.51 -20.71 10.52
C GLY A 222 21.75 -19.66 11.33
N TYR A 223 20.97 -18.78 10.69
CA TYR A 223 20.19 -17.77 11.40
C TYR A 223 18.93 -18.37 12.01
N SER A 224 18.91 -18.54 13.33
CA SER A 224 17.79 -19.15 14.06
C SER A 224 16.48 -18.36 13.97
N TRP A 225 16.56 -17.05 13.75
CA TRP A 225 15.41 -16.14 13.56
C TRP A 225 14.82 -16.23 12.15
N ALA A 226 15.45 -16.92 11.19
CA ALA A 226 14.93 -17.07 9.83
C ALA A 226 13.55 -17.75 9.79
N LYS A 227 13.23 -18.58 10.79
CA LYS A 227 11.92 -19.24 10.96
C LYS A 227 10.78 -18.26 11.31
N GLU A 228 11.12 -17.08 11.82
CA GLU A 228 10.16 -16.03 12.20
C GLU A 228 9.98 -14.99 11.08
N LEU A 229 10.54 -15.25 9.89
CA LEU A 229 10.31 -14.47 8.68
C LEU A 229 9.00 -14.93 8.01
N PHE A 230 8.16 -13.97 7.64
CA PHE A 230 6.88 -14.24 7.01
C PHE A 230 6.71 -13.40 5.74
N HIS A 231 6.35 -14.04 4.63
CA HIS A 231 5.96 -13.34 3.40
C HIS A 231 4.43 -13.20 3.37
N MET A 232 3.96 -11.98 3.65
CA MET A 232 2.59 -11.57 3.46
C MET A 232 2.37 -11.24 1.97
N ALA A 233 2.15 -12.29 1.19
CA ALA A 233 1.86 -12.20 -0.24
C ALA A 233 0.49 -11.54 -0.48
N TYR A 234 0.42 -10.58 -1.41
CA TYR A 234 -0.83 -9.98 -1.86
C TYR A 234 -1.04 -10.11 -3.37
N GLY A 235 -2.29 -10.23 -3.79
CA GLY A 235 -2.71 -10.32 -5.19
C GLY A 235 -2.81 -8.97 -5.88
N MET A 236 -2.83 -8.97 -7.20
CA MET A 236 -2.90 -7.74 -7.99
C MET A 236 -4.29 -7.09 -7.96
N VAL A 237 -4.32 -5.77 -8.06
CA VAL A 237 -5.55 -4.97 -8.24
C VAL A 237 -5.65 -4.55 -9.71
N ASN A 238 -6.78 -4.85 -10.34
CA ASN A 238 -7.10 -4.43 -11.71
C ASN A 238 -8.21 -3.38 -11.68
N LEU A 239 -8.18 -2.41 -12.59
CA LEU A 239 -9.28 -1.46 -12.80
C LEU A 239 -10.12 -1.93 -14.01
N PRO A 240 -11.41 -1.56 -14.10
CA PRO A 240 -12.25 -1.86 -15.26
C PRO A 240 -11.67 -1.38 -16.59
N THR A 241 -10.93 -0.26 -16.55
CA THR A 241 -10.27 0.36 -17.70
C THR A 241 -8.96 -0.33 -18.10
N GLY A 242 -8.46 -1.28 -17.30
CA GLY A 242 -7.21 -2.00 -17.56
C GLY A 242 -6.35 -2.19 -16.30
N LYS A 243 -5.17 -2.78 -16.48
CA LYS A 243 -4.20 -2.98 -15.38
C LYS A 243 -3.58 -1.64 -14.96
N MET A 244 -3.29 -1.48 -13.66
CA MET A 244 -2.33 -0.47 -13.14
C MET A 244 -0.88 -0.80 -13.57
N LYS A 245 -0.61 -0.94 -14.87
CA LYS A 245 0.74 -1.10 -15.42
C LYS A 245 0.81 -0.40 -16.76
N SER A 246 1.82 0.45 -16.93
CA SER A 246 2.22 0.85 -18.27
C SER A 246 3.72 0.61 -18.51
N ARG A 247 3.98 -0.17 -19.57
CA ARG A 247 5.02 0.15 -20.56
C ARG A 247 4.37 0.74 -21.83
N GLU A 248 3.10 1.15 -21.76
CA GLU A 248 2.26 1.58 -22.89
C GLU A 248 1.49 2.91 -22.64
N GLY A 249 1.76 3.63 -21.55
CA GLY A 249 1.28 5.00 -21.35
C GLY A 249 0.03 5.20 -20.48
N THR A 250 -0.64 4.15 -20.01
CA THR A 250 -1.79 4.28 -19.08
C THR A 250 -1.41 3.74 -17.69
N VAL A 251 -0.59 4.47 -16.94
CA VAL A 251 -0.44 4.22 -15.50
C VAL A 251 -1.54 5.01 -14.82
N VAL A 252 -2.29 4.39 -13.91
CA VAL A 252 -3.14 5.13 -12.97
C VAL A 252 -2.29 5.37 -11.74
N ASP A 253 -1.91 6.62 -11.52
CA ASP A 253 -1.17 7.00 -10.31
C ASP A 253 -2.08 6.90 -9.09
N ALA A 254 -1.49 6.59 -7.93
CA ALA A 254 -2.27 6.44 -6.71
C ALA A 254 -2.99 7.74 -6.34
N ASP A 255 -2.34 8.89 -6.55
CA ASP A 255 -2.92 10.19 -6.27
C ASP A 255 -4.11 10.50 -7.19
N ASP A 256 -4.04 10.15 -8.47
CA ASP A 256 -5.16 10.31 -9.41
C ASP A 256 -6.36 9.48 -8.97
N LEU A 257 -6.13 8.25 -8.50
CA LEU A 257 -7.18 7.40 -7.96
C LEU A 257 -7.78 8.00 -6.68
N PHE A 258 -6.96 8.56 -5.80
CA PHE A 258 -7.46 9.21 -4.59
C PHE A 258 -8.32 10.43 -4.92
N ASP A 259 -7.91 11.24 -5.90
CA ASP A 259 -8.67 12.39 -6.40
C ASP A 259 -9.99 11.95 -7.07
N GLU A 260 -9.97 10.89 -7.87
CA GLU A 260 -11.19 10.30 -8.44
C GLU A 260 -12.16 9.87 -7.34
N MET A 261 -11.66 9.17 -6.31
CA MET A 261 -12.47 8.71 -5.18
C MET A 261 -13.04 9.87 -4.37
N HIS A 262 -12.27 10.94 -4.16
CA HIS A 262 -12.74 12.18 -3.54
C HIS A 262 -13.90 12.79 -4.35
N GLU A 263 -13.71 13.01 -5.65
CA GLU A 263 -14.72 13.66 -6.50
C GLU A 263 -15.99 12.82 -6.61
N LEU A 264 -15.87 11.49 -6.72
CA LEU A 264 -17.04 10.61 -6.70
C LEU A 264 -17.79 10.68 -5.36
N ALA A 265 -17.08 10.71 -4.23
CA ALA A 265 -17.69 10.85 -2.90
C ALA A 265 -18.39 12.21 -2.72
N LYS A 266 -17.78 13.28 -3.22
CA LYS A 266 -18.33 14.63 -3.22
C LYS A 266 -19.62 14.72 -4.02
N ASN A 267 -19.62 14.19 -5.24
CA ASN A 267 -20.81 14.16 -6.09
C ASN A 267 -21.93 13.34 -5.44
N ALA A 268 -21.63 12.15 -4.92
CA ALA A 268 -22.61 11.31 -4.23
C ALA A 268 -23.17 12.00 -2.97
N THR A 269 -22.37 12.80 -2.27
CA THR A 269 -22.81 13.60 -1.13
C THR A 269 -23.78 14.71 -1.56
N LEU A 270 -23.43 15.46 -2.61
CA LEU A 270 -24.26 16.53 -3.15
C LEU A 270 -25.61 16.02 -3.68
N GLU A 271 -25.63 14.86 -4.34
CA GLU A 271 -26.87 14.24 -4.81
C GLU A 271 -27.84 13.95 -3.66
N ARG A 272 -27.35 13.51 -2.49
CA ARG A 272 -28.18 13.22 -1.31
C ARG A 272 -28.78 14.46 -0.67
N LEU A 273 -28.16 15.63 -0.83
CA LEU A 273 -28.68 16.89 -0.30
C LEU A 273 -29.97 17.31 -1.01
N ASN A 274 -30.27 16.77 -2.20
CA ASN A 274 -31.50 17.06 -2.96
C ASN A 274 -31.78 18.57 -3.10
N GLY A 275 -30.73 19.38 -3.32
CA GLY A 275 -30.82 20.83 -3.48
C GLY A 275 -30.71 21.64 -2.18
N ALA A 276 -30.47 21.01 -1.03
CA ALA A 276 -30.04 21.73 0.18
C ALA A 276 -28.62 22.29 0.03
N GLU A 277 -28.27 23.30 0.85
CA GLU A 277 -26.95 23.90 0.85
C GLU A 277 -25.86 22.86 1.17
N PRO A 278 -24.73 22.86 0.44
CA PRO A 278 -23.58 22.03 0.76
C PRO A 278 -23.09 22.30 2.19
N PRO A 279 -22.72 21.25 2.95
CA PRO A 279 -22.21 21.44 4.29
C PRO A 279 -20.81 22.06 4.25
N ALA A 280 -20.46 22.80 5.29
CA ALA A 280 -19.18 23.52 5.36
C ALA A 280 -17.95 22.58 5.34
N ASP A 281 -18.13 21.32 5.72
CA ASP A 281 -17.12 20.25 5.74
C ASP A 281 -17.12 19.38 4.47
N LEU A 282 -17.71 19.85 3.35
CA LEU A 282 -17.89 19.03 2.14
C LEU A 282 -16.58 18.41 1.62
N GLU A 283 -15.49 19.15 1.55
CA GLU A 283 -14.22 18.60 1.03
C GLU A 283 -13.64 17.56 2.00
N GLU A 284 -13.59 17.88 3.30
CA GLU A 284 -13.08 16.98 4.33
C GLU A 284 -13.88 15.68 4.41
N ARG A 285 -15.22 15.78 4.41
CA ARG A 285 -16.09 14.60 4.45
C ARG A 285 -15.95 13.76 3.19
N SER A 286 -15.76 14.39 2.02
CA SER A 286 -15.57 13.66 0.75
C SER A 286 -14.26 12.90 0.73
N GLU A 287 -13.18 13.49 1.25
CA GLU A 287 -11.89 12.81 1.43
C GLU A 287 -12.03 11.59 2.36
N ILE A 288 -12.69 11.74 3.51
CA ILE A 288 -12.90 10.63 4.46
C ILE A 288 -13.72 9.50 3.83
N ILE A 289 -14.79 9.83 3.09
CA ILE A 289 -15.67 8.86 2.44
C ILE A 289 -14.95 8.18 1.27
N GLY A 290 -14.27 8.94 0.41
CA GLY A 290 -13.50 8.44 -0.73
C GLY A 290 -12.39 7.48 -0.31
N MET A 291 -11.56 7.90 0.64
CA MET A 291 -10.49 7.06 1.18
C MET A 291 -11.04 5.86 1.95
N GLY A 292 -12.18 6.03 2.65
CA GLY A 292 -12.87 4.94 3.33
C GLY A 292 -13.37 3.87 2.35
N ALA A 293 -13.98 4.26 1.24
CA ALA A 293 -14.43 3.35 0.19
C ALA A 293 -13.27 2.58 -0.45
N LEU A 294 -12.19 3.28 -0.81
CA LEU A 294 -11.00 2.68 -1.41
C LEU A 294 -10.37 1.65 -0.46
N LYS A 295 -9.99 2.07 0.74
CA LYS A 295 -9.31 1.21 1.72
C LYS A 295 -10.16 0.02 2.12
N PHE A 296 -11.45 0.23 2.39
CA PHE A 296 -12.34 -0.85 2.79
C PHE A 296 -12.44 -1.91 1.71
N MET A 297 -12.59 -1.52 0.44
CA MET A 297 -12.69 -2.47 -0.67
C MET A 297 -11.38 -3.23 -0.91
N LEU A 298 -10.22 -2.59 -0.76
CA LEU A 298 -8.93 -3.27 -0.86
C LEU A 298 -8.71 -4.29 0.28
N LEU A 299 -9.18 -3.97 1.49
CA LEU A 299 -8.98 -4.81 2.68
C LEU A 299 -10.07 -5.87 2.87
N LYS A 300 -11.18 -5.79 2.12
CA LYS A 300 -12.33 -6.69 2.21
C LYS A 300 -12.04 -8.12 1.79
N PHE A 301 -11.08 -8.33 0.90
CA PHE A 301 -10.73 -9.65 0.39
C PHE A 301 -9.48 -10.18 1.06
N ASN A 302 -9.32 -11.51 1.05
CA ASN A 302 -8.08 -12.12 1.51
C ASN A 302 -6.91 -11.51 0.73
N PRO A 303 -5.76 -11.20 1.37
CA PRO A 303 -4.66 -10.50 0.71
C PRO A 303 -4.22 -11.13 -0.60
N ARG A 304 -4.27 -12.47 -0.73
CA ARG A 304 -3.83 -13.20 -1.94
C ARG A 304 -4.83 -13.16 -3.10
N THR A 305 -6.02 -12.61 -2.89
CA THR A 305 -7.04 -12.53 -3.93
C THR A 305 -6.69 -11.43 -4.91
N THR A 306 -6.49 -11.80 -6.18
CA THR A 306 -6.50 -10.81 -7.27
C THR A 306 -7.91 -10.25 -7.40
N MET A 307 -8.05 -8.93 -7.39
CA MET A 307 -9.37 -8.27 -7.39
C MET A 307 -9.50 -7.25 -8.51
N MET A 308 -10.75 -7.02 -8.92
CA MET A 308 -11.13 -5.86 -9.73
C MET A 308 -11.63 -4.78 -8.78
N PHE A 309 -11.01 -3.61 -8.82
CA PHE A 309 -11.45 -2.43 -8.08
C PHE A 309 -12.28 -1.53 -8.99
N ASP A 310 -13.58 -1.42 -8.69
CA ASP A 310 -14.50 -0.50 -9.36
C ASP A 310 -14.75 0.71 -8.42
N PRO A 311 -14.20 1.90 -8.76
CA PRO A 311 -14.37 3.11 -7.95
C PRO A 311 -15.84 3.44 -7.66
N GLN A 312 -16.70 3.39 -8.68
CA GLN A 312 -18.12 3.74 -8.52
C GLN A 312 -18.86 2.73 -7.65
N ALA A 313 -18.59 1.43 -7.83
CA ALA A 313 -19.21 0.39 -6.99
C ALA A 313 -18.76 0.49 -5.53
N SER A 314 -17.52 0.92 -5.27
CA SER A 314 -16.97 1.04 -3.92
C SER A 314 -17.62 2.14 -3.08
N LEU A 315 -18.21 3.16 -3.72
CA LEU A 315 -18.81 4.32 -3.06
C LEU A 315 -20.30 4.19 -2.74
N LYS A 316 -20.92 3.06 -3.11
CA LYS A 316 -22.35 2.85 -2.82
C LYS A 316 -22.58 2.84 -1.31
N PHE A 317 -23.62 3.51 -0.86
CA PHE A 317 -24.07 3.51 0.54
C PHE A 317 -24.95 2.30 0.89
N GLU A 318 -25.11 1.38 -0.05
CA GLU A 318 -25.80 0.11 0.11
C GLU A 318 -24.85 -1.03 -0.27
N GLY A 319 -25.04 -2.18 0.36
CA GLY A 319 -24.20 -3.35 0.16
C GLY A 319 -22.96 -3.34 1.06
N ASP A 320 -21.94 -4.06 0.61
CA ASP A 320 -20.79 -4.43 1.41
C ASP A 320 -19.59 -3.48 1.16
N THR A 321 -19.75 -2.20 1.53
CA THR A 321 -18.82 -1.10 1.23
C THR A 321 -18.37 -0.35 2.49
N GLY A 322 -17.27 0.41 2.38
CA GLY A 322 -16.79 1.29 3.46
C GLY A 322 -17.79 2.37 3.85
N PRO A 323 -18.38 3.12 2.88
CA PRO A 323 -19.41 4.11 3.16
C PRO A 323 -20.63 3.56 3.87
N TYR A 324 -21.01 2.29 3.65
CA TYR A 324 -22.11 1.66 4.39
C TYR A 324 -21.80 1.59 5.91
N VAL A 325 -20.57 1.23 6.27
CA VAL A 325 -20.13 1.13 7.68
C VAL A 325 -19.93 2.52 8.29
N GLN A 326 -19.31 3.45 7.56
CA GLN A 326 -19.18 4.86 7.98
C GLN A 326 -20.56 5.49 8.22
N TYR A 327 -21.54 5.18 7.36
CA TYR A 327 -22.90 5.72 7.47
C TYR A 327 -23.63 5.21 8.72
N ALA A 328 -23.37 3.96 9.14
CA ALA A 328 -23.85 3.46 10.43
C ALA A 328 -23.30 4.30 11.60
N CYS A 329 -22.00 4.65 11.57
CA CYS A 329 -21.39 5.50 12.59
C CYS A 329 -21.97 6.92 12.59
N ALA A 330 -22.03 7.58 11.43
CA ALA A 330 -22.62 8.91 11.28
C ALA A 330 -24.09 8.96 11.74
N ARG A 331 -24.84 7.88 11.53
CA ARG A 331 -26.21 7.73 12.04
C ARG A 331 -26.23 7.68 13.57
N ILE A 332 -25.31 6.96 14.20
CA ILE A 332 -25.21 6.91 15.66
C ILE A 332 -24.81 8.29 16.23
N ASN A 333 -23.86 9.00 15.61
CA ASN A 333 -23.50 10.36 16.01
C ASN A 333 -24.72 11.30 15.95
N SER A 334 -25.59 11.14 14.94
CA SER A 334 -26.87 11.87 14.86
C SER A 334 -27.85 11.49 15.98
N ILE A 335 -27.91 10.22 16.40
CA ILE A 335 -28.71 9.77 17.54
C ILE A 335 -28.21 10.40 18.83
N GLU A 336 -26.90 10.37 19.07
CA GLU A 336 -26.27 10.94 20.26
C GLU A 336 -26.50 12.44 20.36
N ARG A 337 -26.29 13.19 19.28
CA ARG A 337 -26.55 14.63 19.24
C ARG A 337 -28.00 14.94 19.60
N LYS A 338 -28.96 14.23 19.01
CA LYS A 338 -30.39 14.40 19.31
C LYS A 338 -30.76 13.96 20.73
N ALA A 339 -30.07 12.97 21.30
CA ALA A 339 -30.25 12.57 22.68
C ALA A 339 -29.80 13.69 23.63
N ALA A 340 -28.63 14.29 23.36
CA ALA A 340 -28.08 15.41 24.12
C ALA A 340 -28.98 16.66 24.03
N GLU A 341 -29.48 17.00 22.84
CA GLU A 341 -30.45 18.11 22.64
C GLU A 341 -31.74 17.94 23.45
N ARG A 342 -32.16 16.68 23.68
CA ARG A 342 -33.33 16.33 24.50
C ARG A 342 -33.01 16.16 25.99
N GLY A 343 -31.75 16.39 26.39
CA GLY A 343 -31.29 16.22 27.77
C GLY A 343 -31.24 14.76 28.25
N PHE A 344 -31.19 13.79 27.34
CA PHE A 344 -31.04 12.38 27.71
C PHE A 344 -29.58 12.10 28.06
N THR A 345 -29.37 11.37 29.14
CA THR A 345 -28.05 10.95 29.63
C THR A 345 -28.01 9.44 29.77
N VAL A 346 -26.81 8.87 29.58
CA VAL A 346 -26.54 7.45 29.82
C VAL A 346 -25.62 7.37 31.03
N THR A 347 -26.13 6.85 32.14
CA THR A 347 -25.43 6.78 33.43
C THR A 347 -25.36 5.34 33.95
N ALA A 348 -26.48 4.63 33.95
CA ALA A 348 -26.60 3.29 34.50
C ALA A 348 -27.60 2.46 33.67
N PRO A 349 -27.21 2.06 32.44
CA PRO A 349 -28.09 1.31 31.55
C PRO A 349 -28.48 -0.05 32.16
N LYS A 350 -29.79 -0.33 32.18
CA LYS A 350 -30.35 -1.62 32.61
C LYS A 350 -30.39 -2.60 31.45
N TRP A 351 -29.30 -3.33 31.24
CA TRP A 351 -29.12 -4.25 30.12
C TRP A 351 -30.15 -5.39 30.07
N GLU A 352 -30.69 -5.80 31.24
CA GLU A 352 -31.72 -6.83 31.34
C GLU A 352 -33.05 -6.45 30.67
N LEU A 353 -33.26 -5.15 30.38
CA LEU A 353 -34.43 -4.67 29.66
C LEU A 353 -34.31 -4.85 28.14
N LEU A 354 -33.11 -5.18 27.63
CA LEU A 354 -32.87 -5.47 26.23
C LEU A 354 -33.26 -6.94 25.94
N SER A 355 -34.44 -7.14 25.36
CA SER A 355 -35.05 -8.45 25.19
C SER A 355 -35.34 -8.84 23.74
N THR A 356 -35.33 -7.88 22.80
CA THR A 356 -35.65 -8.16 21.40
C THR A 356 -34.54 -8.96 20.73
N ALA A 357 -34.87 -9.64 19.63
CA ALA A 357 -33.88 -10.39 18.88
C ALA A 357 -32.79 -9.46 18.30
N GLU A 358 -33.19 -8.27 17.87
CA GLU A 358 -32.31 -7.27 17.26
C GLU A 358 -31.36 -6.63 18.29
N GLU A 359 -31.85 -6.34 19.49
CA GLU A 359 -31.02 -5.87 20.62
C GLU A 359 -29.95 -6.91 20.97
N ARG A 360 -30.35 -8.18 21.12
CA ARG A 360 -29.43 -9.27 21.44
C ARG A 360 -28.43 -9.51 20.32
N ALA A 361 -28.85 -9.44 19.06
CA ALA A 361 -27.97 -9.62 17.92
C ALA A 361 -26.88 -8.54 17.85
N LEU A 362 -27.24 -7.27 18.07
CA LEU A 362 -26.28 -6.18 18.10
C LEU A 362 -25.36 -6.28 19.33
N ALA A 363 -25.89 -6.59 20.50
CA ALA A 363 -25.09 -6.77 21.71
C ALA A 363 -24.07 -7.91 21.55
N LEU A 364 -24.48 -9.04 20.96
CA LEU A 364 -23.57 -10.15 20.67
C LEU A 364 -22.51 -9.76 19.63
N ALA A 365 -22.88 -9.05 18.57
CA ALA A 365 -21.92 -8.55 17.60
C ALA A 365 -20.88 -7.63 18.26
N CYS A 366 -21.30 -6.73 19.16
CA CYS A 366 -20.39 -5.88 19.90
C CYS A 366 -19.45 -6.69 20.82
N ALA A 367 -19.98 -7.71 21.49
CA ALA A 367 -19.21 -8.53 22.42
C ALA A 367 -18.09 -9.34 21.73
N THR A 368 -18.23 -9.67 20.44
CA THR A 368 -17.25 -10.49 19.70
C THR A 368 -16.15 -9.68 18.99
N TYR A 369 -16.07 -8.38 19.24
CA TYR A 369 -15.04 -7.51 18.65
C TYR A 369 -13.60 -7.97 18.97
N PRO A 370 -13.24 -8.26 20.24
CA PRO A 370 -11.88 -8.65 20.58
C PRO A 370 -11.44 -9.93 19.86
N GLU A 371 -12.32 -10.92 19.72
CA GLU A 371 -12.04 -12.18 19.02
C GLU A 371 -11.82 -11.94 17.53
N ALA A 372 -12.60 -11.05 16.90
CA ALA A 372 -12.42 -10.70 15.50
C ALA A 372 -11.06 -10.03 15.26
N LEU A 373 -10.66 -9.11 16.14
CA LEU A 373 -9.37 -8.41 16.05
C LEU A 373 -8.19 -9.36 16.25
N ILE A 374 -8.24 -10.23 17.26
CA ILE A 374 -7.21 -11.26 17.52
C ILE A 374 -7.09 -12.19 16.31
N SER A 375 -8.21 -12.69 15.79
CA SER A 375 -8.26 -13.57 14.63
C SER A 375 -7.65 -12.91 13.37
N ALA A 376 -7.94 -11.62 13.14
CA ALA A 376 -7.35 -10.87 12.02
C ALA A 376 -5.82 -10.74 12.16
N ALA A 377 -5.33 -10.46 13.37
CA ALA A 377 -3.90 -10.33 13.65
C ALA A 377 -3.14 -11.66 13.52
N GLU A 378 -3.67 -12.74 14.10
CA GLU A 378 -3.06 -14.08 14.02
C GLU A 378 -2.97 -14.58 12.57
N LYS A 379 -4.06 -14.41 11.83
CA LYS A 379 -4.14 -14.80 10.41
C LYS A 379 -3.41 -13.84 9.47
N LYS A 380 -3.08 -12.63 9.94
CA LYS A 380 -2.53 -11.53 9.13
C LYS A 380 -3.43 -11.23 7.93
N ASP A 381 -4.73 -11.17 8.18
CA ASP A 381 -5.77 -11.00 7.17
C ASP A 381 -6.82 -9.99 7.64
N CYS A 382 -6.77 -8.79 7.07
CA CYS A 382 -7.68 -7.70 7.41
C CYS A 382 -9.13 -7.98 7.00
N SER A 383 -9.39 -8.89 6.05
CA SER A 383 -10.75 -9.21 5.62
C SER A 383 -11.61 -9.78 6.75
N VAL A 384 -10.98 -10.41 7.74
CA VAL A 384 -11.66 -10.89 8.95
C VAL A 384 -12.30 -9.72 9.70
N LEU A 385 -11.52 -8.66 9.94
CA LEU A 385 -12.01 -7.47 10.63
C LEU A 385 -13.00 -6.69 9.77
N VAL A 386 -12.75 -6.56 8.46
CA VAL A 386 -13.69 -5.89 7.53
C VAL A 386 -15.06 -6.56 7.53
N ASN A 387 -15.10 -7.89 7.43
CA ASN A 387 -16.36 -8.65 7.46
C ASN A 387 -17.07 -8.52 8.82
N TYR A 388 -16.32 -8.51 9.93
CA TYR A 388 -16.89 -8.27 11.25
C TYR A 388 -17.56 -6.88 11.35
N LEU A 389 -16.89 -5.82 10.89
CA LEU A 389 -17.43 -4.46 10.94
C LEU A 389 -18.68 -4.31 10.07
N LEU A 390 -18.67 -4.96 8.90
CA LEU A 390 -19.81 -4.99 8.00
C LEU A 390 -21.03 -5.67 8.63
N GLU A 391 -20.85 -6.84 9.26
CA GLU A 391 -21.94 -7.55 9.92
C GLU A 391 -22.44 -6.82 11.16
N THR A 392 -21.54 -6.14 11.89
CA THR A 392 -21.92 -5.27 13.02
C THR A 392 -22.74 -4.07 12.56
N ALA A 393 -22.36 -3.42 11.46
CA ALA A 393 -23.14 -2.33 10.86
C ALA A 393 -24.51 -2.82 10.35
N LYS A 394 -24.60 -4.01 9.76
CA LYS A 394 -25.88 -4.64 9.37
C LYS A 394 -26.75 -4.94 10.59
N ALA A 395 -26.17 -5.46 11.68
CA ALA A 395 -26.88 -5.70 12.93
C ALA A 395 -27.41 -4.40 13.53
N PHE A 396 -26.60 -3.34 13.54
CA PHE A 396 -27.02 -2.01 13.98
C PHE A 396 -28.15 -1.46 13.14
N ASN A 397 -28.06 -1.53 11.81
CA ASN A 397 -29.11 -1.02 10.92
C ASN A 397 -30.45 -1.76 11.08
N ARG A 398 -30.41 -3.08 11.36
CA ARG A 398 -31.61 -3.85 11.74
C ARG A 398 -32.17 -3.36 13.09
N PHE A 399 -31.34 -3.28 14.11
CA PHE A 399 -31.73 -2.74 15.42
C PHE A 399 -32.35 -1.34 15.31
N TYR A 400 -31.73 -0.43 14.58
CA TYR A 400 -32.23 0.94 14.40
C TYR A 400 -33.62 1.00 13.76
N ARG A 401 -33.92 0.08 12.82
CA ARG A 401 -35.22 0.03 12.15
C ARG A 401 -36.32 -0.54 13.04
N GLU A 402 -36.03 -1.62 13.76
CA GLU A 402 -37.03 -2.35 14.54
C GLU A 402 -37.19 -1.82 15.98
N CYS A 403 -36.14 -1.22 16.55
CA CYS A 403 -36.09 -0.77 17.94
C CYS A 403 -35.92 0.76 18.02
N GLN A 404 -37.00 1.45 18.41
CA GLN A 404 -36.94 2.89 18.66
C GLN A 404 -36.00 3.18 19.84
N ALA A 405 -34.86 3.83 19.59
CA ALA A 405 -33.95 4.27 20.65
C ALA A 405 -34.44 5.58 21.28
N LEU A 406 -34.36 6.71 20.56
CA LEU A 406 -34.71 8.05 21.07
C LEU A 406 -36.16 8.19 21.53
N ASN A 407 -37.08 7.50 20.85
CA ASN A 407 -38.52 7.60 21.09
C ASN A 407 -39.07 6.41 21.88
N ALA A 408 -38.22 5.61 22.53
CA ALA A 408 -38.71 4.60 23.46
C ALA A 408 -39.50 5.27 24.59
N GLU A 409 -40.72 4.76 24.83
CA GLU A 409 -41.64 5.29 25.84
C GLU A 409 -41.10 5.10 27.26
N ASN A 410 -40.47 3.95 27.52
CA ASN A 410 -39.85 3.66 28.81
C ASN A 410 -38.44 4.32 28.87
N PRO A 411 -38.19 5.26 29.81
CA PRO A 411 -36.90 5.93 29.94
C PRO A 411 -35.72 4.98 30.19
N GLU A 412 -35.93 3.90 30.93
CA GLU A 412 -34.87 2.92 31.25
C GLU A 412 -34.49 2.09 30.02
N ILE A 413 -35.47 1.73 29.18
CA ILE A 413 -35.24 1.07 27.89
C ILE A 413 -34.52 2.03 26.94
N ARG A 414 -34.95 3.30 26.90
CA ARG A 414 -34.29 4.33 26.09
C ARG A 414 -32.81 4.44 26.45
N GLU A 415 -32.50 4.55 27.74
CA GLU A 415 -31.12 4.65 28.22
C GLU A 415 -30.29 3.42 27.82
N ALA A 416 -30.81 2.20 28.01
CA ALA A 416 -30.12 0.98 27.61
C ALA A 416 -29.89 0.88 26.09
N ARG A 417 -30.86 1.30 25.27
CA ARG A 417 -30.74 1.36 23.81
C ARG A 417 -29.74 2.40 23.34
N LEU A 418 -29.72 3.58 23.96
CA LEU A 418 -28.71 4.61 23.67
C LEU A 418 -27.31 4.12 24.03
N ALA A 419 -27.15 3.46 25.18
CA ALA A 419 -25.88 2.84 25.57
C ALA A 419 -25.40 1.80 24.54
N LEU A 420 -26.32 0.97 24.03
CA LEU A 420 -26.01 -0.01 22.98
C LEU A 420 -25.60 0.66 21.65
N CYS A 421 -26.27 1.75 21.26
CA CYS A 421 -25.85 2.56 20.11
C CYS A 421 -24.41 3.05 20.27
N TYR A 422 -24.08 3.64 21.43
CA TYR A 422 -22.76 4.23 21.67
C TYR A 422 -21.66 3.16 21.68
N ALA A 423 -21.91 2.01 22.31
CA ALA A 423 -20.99 0.88 22.26
C ALA A 423 -20.74 0.40 20.81
N ALA A 424 -21.79 0.30 19.99
CA ALA A 424 -21.65 -0.06 18.59
C ALA A 424 -20.82 0.97 17.79
N ARG A 425 -21.04 2.28 18.02
CA ARG A 425 -20.24 3.34 17.39
C ARG A 425 -18.77 3.22 17.79
N ASP A 426 -18.47 3.06 19.06
CA ASP A 426 -17.09 3.00 19.56
C ASP A 426 -16.34 1.83 18.93
N ILE A 427 -16.97 0.67 18.86
CA ILE A 427 -16.42 -0.54 18.22
C ILE A 427 -16.22 -0.35 16.71
N LEU A 428 -17.24 0.17 16.01
CA LEU A 428 -17.13 0.41 14.57
C LEU A 428 -16.04 1.44 14.25
N THR A 429 -15.93 2.49 15.06
CA THR A 429 -14.93 3.55 14.90
C THR A 429 -13.52 3.03 15.17
N ASP A 430 -13.33 2.28 16.26
CA ASP A 430 -12.03 1.67 16.59
C ASP A 430 -11.57 0.65 15.53
N GLY A 431 -12.49 -0.17 15.04
CA GLY A 431 -12.19 -1.15 13.99
C GLY A 431 -11.87 -0.50 12.65
N LEU A 432 -12.61 0.55 12.26
CA LEU A 432 -12.28 1.33 11.05
C LEU A 432 -10.94 2.05 11.21
N ALA A 433 -10.66 2.65 12.37
CA ALA A 433 -9.38 3.30 12.66
C ALA A 433 -8.20 2.32 12.60
N THR A 434 -8.38 1.08 13.08
CA THR A 434 -7.39 -0.01 12.95
C THR A 434 -7.05 -0.32 11.49
N LEU A 435 -8.01 -0.12 10.57
CA LEU A 435 -7.83 -0.25 9.12
C LEU A 435 -7.37 1.06 8.45
N THR A 436 -7.04 2.09 9.24
CA THR A 436 -6.74 3.46 8.80
C THR A 436 -7.89 4.16 8.07
N ILE A 437 -9.13 3.75 8.31
CA ILE A 437 -10.34 4.34 7.73
C ILE A 437 -10.92 5.36 8.71
N GLY A 438 -11.03 6.61 8.28
CA GLY A 438 -11.68 7.66 9.06
C GLY A 438 -13.19 7.48 9.11
N VAL A 439 -13.84 8.07 10.12
CA VAL A 439 -15.29 8.13 10.24
C VAL A 439 -15.71 9.60 10.16
N PRO A 440 -16.59 9.99 9.23
CA PRO A 440 -17.08 11.35 9.17
C PRO A 440 -18.14 11.60 10.27
N GLU A 441 -18.19 12.81 10.80
CA GLU A 441 -19.16 13.19 11.84
C GLU A 441 -20.62 13.10 11.37
N ALA A 442 -20.84 13.39 10.09
CA ALA A 442 -22.11 13.23 9.41
C ALA A 442 -21.86 12.70 8.00
N MET A 443 -22.87 12.08 7.39
CA MET A 443 -22.86 11.67 5.97
C MET A 443 -24.14 12.12 5.29
#